data_AF-A0A1H0G264-F1
#
_entry.id   AF-A0A1H0G264-F1
#
_cell.length_a   1.000
_cell.length_b   1.000
_cell.length_c   1.000
_cell.angle_alpha   90.00
_cell.angle_beta   90.00
_cell.angle_gamma   90.00
#
_symmetry.space_group_name_H-M   'P 1'
#
loop_
_entity.id
_entity.type
_entity.pdbx_description
1 polymer ?
#
loop_
_entity_poly.entity_id
_entity_poly.type
_entity_poly.pdbx_seq_one_letter_code
_entity_poly.pdbx_strand_id
1 'polypeptide(L)' 'MSLDPITSFIVRCQHVSEEESHIKVKLTHVQSNQDLYFDQLDDAFEHIKLLVSKHERKE' A
#
# COMPACT_ATOMS: atom_id res chain seq x y z
N MET A 1 26.15 -8.81 -8.57
CA MET A 1 24.72 -8.62 -8.92
C MET A 1 24.06 -8.05 -7.69
N SER A 2 23.81 -6.74 -7.66
CA SER A 2 22.92 -6.16 -6.67
C SER A 2 21.53 -6.74 -6.94
N LEU A 3 21.02 -7.54 -6.03
CA LEU A 3 19.62 -7.92 -6.05
C LEU A 3 18.87 -6.71 -5.51
N ASP A 4 18.11 -6.04 -6.36
CA ASP A 4 17.24 -4.97 -5.90
C ASP A 4 16.35 -5.48 -4.78
N PRO A 5 16.26 -4.77 -3.64
CA PRO A 5 15.45 -5.22 -2.54
C PRO A 5 13.99 -5.29 -3.01
N ILE A 6 13.41 -6.49 -2.99
CA ILE A 6 11.98 -6.66 -3.24
C ILE A 6 11.23 -5.78 -2.25
N THR A 7 10.45 -4.82 -2.74
CA THR A 7 9.58 -3.98 -1.92
C THR A 7 8.28 -4.74 -1.66
N SER A 8 7.83 -4.81 -0.40
CA SER A 8 6.70 -5.68 -0.02
C SER A 8 5.68 -4.91 0.80
N PHE A 9 4.41 -5.22 0.56
CA PHE A 9 3.28 -4.56 1.20
C PHE A 9 2.28 -5.60 1.71
N ILE A 10 1.68 -5.32 2.86
CA ILE A 10 0.50 -6.03 3.37
C ILE A 10 -0.70 -5.11 3.21
N VAL A 11 -1.72 -5.58 2.51
CA VAL A 11 -2.99 -4.86 2.35
C VAL A 11 -4.05 -5.57 3.18
N ARG A 12 -4.72 -4.84 4.07
CA ARG A 12 -5.85 -5.33 4.86
C ARG A 12 -7.07 -4.46 4.59
N CYS A 13 -8.17 -5.08 4.20
CA CYS A 13 -9.44 -4.39 3.95
C CYS A 13 -10.42 -4.76 5.06
N GLN A 14 -11.11 -3.75 5.58
CA GLN A 14 -12.19 -3.92 6.56
C GLN A 14 -13.44 -3.25 6.00
N HIS A 15 -14.54 -3.99 5.90
CA HIS A 15 -15.86 -3.40 5.71
C HIS A 15 -16.30 -2.72 7.01
N VAL A 16 -16.71 -1.46 6.92
CA VAL A 16 -17.08 -0.65 8.10
C VAL A 16 -18.59 -0.52 8.26
N SER A 17 -19.36 -0.66 7.17
CA SER A 17 -20.82 -0.70 7.19
C SER A 17 -21.36 -1.60 6.09
N GLU A 18 -22.53 -2.20 6.32
CA GLU A 18 -23.29 -2.95 5.31
C GLU A 18 -24.17 -2.04 4.44
N GLU A 19 -24.57 -0.88 4.96
CA GLU A 19 -25.56 0.02 4.32
C GLU A 19 -24.94 0.95 3.28
N GLU A 20 -23.71 1.41 3.54
CA GLU A 20 -22.90 2.18 2.62
C GLU A 20 -21.61 1.40 2.46
N SER A 21 -21.25 1.03 1.22
CA SER A 21 -20.09 0.19 0.87
C SER A 21 -18.75 0.87 1.22
N HIS A 22 -18.56 1.17 2.49
CA HIS A 22 -17.44 1.89 3.06
C HIS A 22 -16.43 0.87 3.54
N ILE A 23 -15.31 0.82 2.83
CA ILE A 23 -14.15 0.04 3.21
C ILE A 23 -13.12 0.94 3.87
N LYS A 24 -12.36 0.40 4.81
CA LYS A 24 -11.11 0.97 5.27
C LYS A 24 -9.99 0.03 4.87
N VAL A 25 -8.96 0.59 4.27
CA VAL A 25 -7.80 -0.16 3.80
C VAL A 25 -6.60 0.27 4.63
N LYS A 26 -5.99 -0.70 5.30
CA LYS A 26 -4.69 -0.52 5.96
C LYS A 26 -3.61 -1.10 5.06
N LEU A 27 -2.67 -0.25 4.64
CA LEU A 27 -1.48 -0.60 3.88
C LEU A 27 -0.27 -0.56 4.80
N THR A 28 0.43 -1.69 4.95
CA THR A 28 1.69 -1.76 5.71
C THR A 28 2.86 -2.01 4.76
N HIS A 29 3.83 -1.10 4.73
CA HIS A 29 5.10 -1.32 4.05
C HIS A 29 6.02 -2.15 4.94
N VAL A 30 6.40 -3.35 4.49
CA VAL A 30 7.09 -4.35 5.32
C VAL A 30 8.48 -3.88 5.72
N GLN A 31 9.21 -3.24 4.81
CA GLN A 31 10.60 -2.84 5.02
C GLN A 31 10.74 -1.67 6.00
N SER A 32 9.80 -0.71 5.97
CA SER A 32 9.83 0.44 6.90
C SER A 32 8.92 0.28 8.10
N ASN A 33 8.15 -0.83 8.18
CA ASN A 33 7.10 -1.06 9.17
C ASN A 33 6.14 0.15 9.30
N GLN A 34 5.88 0.82 8.17
CA GLN A 34 5.03 2.00 8.11
C GLN A 34 3.61 1.59 7.74
N ASP A 35 2.66 2.10 8.53
CA ASP A 35 1.23 1.89 8.30
C ASP A 35 0.59 3.15 7.70
N LEU A 36 -0.26 2.94 6.69
CA LEU A 36 -1.05 3.95 6.01
C LEU A 36 -2.50 3.47 5.94
N TYR A 37 -3.45 4.41 5.93
CA TYR A 37 -4.87 4.13 5.96
C TYR A 37 -5.58 4.89 4.84
N PHE A 38 -6.50 4.20 4.16
CA PHE A 38 -7.25 4.71 3.02
C PHE A 38 -8.72 4.33 3.12
N ASP A 39 -9.57 5.11 2.46
CA ASP A 39 -11.02 4.87 2.40
C ASP A 39 -11.42 4.09 1.14
N GLN A 40 -10.47 3.90 0.22
CA GLN A 40 -10.64 3.17 -1.03
C GLN A 40 -9.41 2.31 -1.30
N LEU A 41 -9.64 1.18 -1.99
CA LEU A 41 -8.57 0.26 -2.36
C LEU A 41 -7.67 0.84 -3.46
N ASP A 42 -8.25 1.60 -4.39
CA ASP A 42 -7.52 2.22 -5.50
C ASP A 42 -6.49 3.23 -4.99
N ASP A 43 -6.83 4.04 -3.98
CA ASP A 43 -5.88 4.98 -3.36
C ASP A 43 -4.66 4.27 -2.75
N ALA A 44 -4.88 3.12 -2.10
CA ALA A 44 -3.81 2.32 -1.55
C ALA A 44 -2.89 1.77 -2.66
N PHE A 45 -3.46 1.32 -3.78
CA PHE A 45 -2.69 0.84 -4.93
C PHE A 45 -1.92 1.96 -5.64
N GLU A 46 -2.50 3.14 -5.81
CA GLU A 46 -1.80 4.30 -6.36
C GLU A 46 -0.61 4.70 -5.48
N HIS A 47 -0.75 4.62 -4.16
CA HIS A 47 0.37 4.85 -3.25
C HIS A 47 1.50 3.82 -3.42
N ILE A 48 1.16 2.54 -3.57
CA ILE A 48 2.14 1.46 -3.84
C ILE A 48 2.89 1.75 -5.14
N LYS A 49 2.17 2.06 -6.24
CA LYS A 49 2.79 2.39 -7.55
C LYS A 49 3.76 3.55 -7.42
N LEU A 50 3.36 4.63 -6.74
CA LEU A 50 4.23 5.80 -6.52
C LEU A 50 5.51 5.46 -5.75
N LEU A 51 5.42 4.59 -4.73
CA LEU A 51 6.59 4.17 -3.95
C LEU A 51 7.54 3.30 -4.79
N VAL A 52 7.00 2.31 -5.51
CA VAL A 52 7.79 1.43 -6.38
C VAL A 52 8.47 2.24 -7.48
N SER A 53 7.74 3.10 -8.20
CA SER A 53 8.30 3.95 -9.27
C SER A 53 9.24 5.06 -8.78
N LYS A 54 9.25 5.39 -7.49
CA LYS A 54 10.26 6.25 -6.87
C LYS A 54 11.54 5.47 -6.56
N HIS A 55 11.42 4.20 -6.22
CA HIS A 55 12.56 3.31 -6.02
C HIS A 55 13.29 3.06 -7.35
N GLU A 56 12.54 2.80 -8.43
CA GLU A 56 13.08 2.62 -9.80
C GLU A 56 13.79 3.86 -10.36
N ARG A 57 13.53 5.06 -9.84
CA ARG A 57 14.11 6.33 -10.33
C ARG A 57 15.32 6.83 -9.52
N LYS A 58 15.68 6.14 -8.44
CA LYS A 58 16.86 6.48 -7.63
C LYS A 58 18.10 5.67 -8.04
N GLU A 59 17.99 4.88 -9.10
CA GLU A 59 19.10 4.23 -9.80
C GLU A 59 19.50 4.99 -11.07
#